data_AF-A0A6J4GXZ1-F1
#
_entry.id   AF-A0A6J4GXZ1-F1
#
_cell.length_a   1.000
_cell.length_b   1.000
_cell.length_c   1.000
_cell.angle_alpha   90.00
_cell.angle_beta   90.00
_cell.angle_gamma   90.00
#
_symmetry.space_group_name_H-M   'P 1'
#
loop_
_entity.id
_entity.type
_entity.pdbx_description
1 polymer ?
#
loop_
_entity_poly.entity_id
_entity_poly.type
_entity_poly.pdbx_seq_one_letter_code
_entity_poly.pdbx_strand_id
1 'polypeptide(L)'
;APEEGHQAVYEHLLRANSRLYGMAFAIGVENAVYLRGQVPLSWLDEDELDRIVGSSWQWTEQHFKTLLNLGFAARLKNIKR
;
A
#
# COMPACT_ATOMS: atom_id res chain seq x y z
N ALA A 1 -5.44 -5.03 -10.13
CA ALA A 1 -6.39 -5.33 -9.04
C ALA A 1 -5.99 -6.62 -8.35
N PRO A 2 -6.30 -6.84 -7.05
CA PRO A 2 -6.22 -8.18 -6.46
C PRO A 2 -7.02 -9.17 -7.33
N GLU A 3 -6.53 -10.41 -7.48
CA GLU A 3 -7.22 -11.47 -8.27
C GLU A 3 -8.37 -12.11 -7.47
N GLU A 4 -8.21 -12.16 -6.14
CA GLU A 4 -9.19 -12.70 -5.19
C GLU A 4 -9.29 -11.78 -3.94
N GLY A 5 -10.27 -12.00 -3.06
CA GLY A 5 -10.28 -11.37 -1.74
C GLY A 5 -10.41 -9.83 -1.74
N HIS A 6 -10.97 -9.23 -2.78
CA HIS A 6 -11.05 -7.77 -2.99
C HIS A 6 -11.58 -7.02 -1.77
N GLN A 7 -12.68 -7.50 -1.17
CA GLN A 7 -13.29 -6.87 0.00
C GLN A 7 -12.31 -6.82 1.18
N ALA A 8 -11.64 -7.95 1.49
CA ALA A 8 -10.70 -8.03 2.60
C ALA A 8 -9.45 -7.18 2.34
N VAL A 9 -8.96 -7.17 1.10
CA VAL A 9 -7.85 -6.31 0.66
C VAL A 9 -8.20 -4.84 0.86
N TYR A 10 -9.35 -4.39 0.37
CA TYR A 10 -9.76 -2.98 0.46
C TYR A 10 -10.11 -2.56 1.88
N GLU A 11 -10.75 -3.42 2.68
CA GLU A 11 -10.99 -3.14 4.10
C GLU A 11 -9.67 -2.96 4.86
N HIS A 12 -8.69 -3.85 4.63
CA HIS A 12 -7.37 -3.73 5.24
C HIS A 12 -6.69 -2.41 4.87
N LEU A 13 -6.69 -2.05 3.59
CA LEU A 13 -6.08 -0.80 3.11
C LEU A 13 -6.77 0.44 3.69
N LEU A 14 -8.11 0.46 3.73
CA LEU A 14 -8.88 1.56 4.29
C LEU A 14 -8.61 1.73 5.79
N ARG A 15 -8.48 0.63 6.55
CA ARG A 15 -8.11 0.68 7.97
C ARG A 15 -6.68 1.17 8.16
N ALA A 16 -5.75 0.72 7.31
CA ALA A 16 -4.34 1.13 7.36
C ALA A 16 -4.19 2.65 7.16
N ASN A 17 -5.00 3.25 6.28
CA ASN A 17 -4.97 4.68 6.01
C ASN A 17 -5.13 5.57 7.25
N SER A 18 -5.83 5.11 8.28
CA SER A 18 -5.97 5.86 9.55
C SER A 18 -4.65 6.05 10.33
N ARG A 19 -3.61 5.28 9.99
CA ARG A 19 -2.32 5.26 10.69
C ARG A 19 -1.17 5.81 9.84
N LEU A 20 -1.41 6.06 8.56
CA LEU A 20 -0.40 6.59 7.64
C LEU A 20 -0.28 8.11 7.83
N TYR A 21 0.95 8.61 7.71
CA TYR A 21 1.22 10.05 7.74
C TYR A 21 1.71 10.53 6.36
N GLY A 22 1.07 11.57 5.84
CA GLY A 22 1.42 12.20 4.55
C GLY A 22 1.09 11.39 3.30
N MET A 23 0.57 10.16 3.45
CA MET A 23 0.20 9.27 2.34
C MET A 23 -1.03 8.44 2.69
N ALA A 24 -1.71 7.93 1.67
CA ALA A 24 -2.80 6.97 1.80
C ALA A 24 -2.76 5.95 0.66
N PHE A 25 -3.21 4.74 0.93
CA PHE A 25 -3.51 3.76 -0.10
C PHE A 25 -4.72 4.21 -0.92
N ALA A 26 -4.61 4.08 -2.23
CA ALA A 26 -5.65 4.42 -3.20
C ALA A 26 -5.70 3.38 -4.33
N ILE A 27 -6.85 3.27 -4.97
CA ILE A 27 -6.99 2.54 -6.24
C ILE A 27 -6.63 3.53 -7.35
N GLY A 28 -5.60 3.22 -8.13
CA GLY A 28 -5.17 4.04 -9.25
C GLY A 28 -5.51 3.41 -10.59
N VAL A 29 -4.77 3.81 -11.62
CA VAL A 29 -4.95 3.27 -12.98
C VAL A 29 -4.74 1.75 -12.99
N GLU A 30 -5.33 1.08 -13.99
CA GLU A 30 -5.27 -0.38 -14.15
C GLU A 30 -5.83 -1.16 -12.93
N ASN A 31 -6.66 -0.49 -12.12
CA ASN A 31 -7.18 -1.02 -10.87
C ASN A 31 -6.08 -1.53 -9.93
N ALA A 32 -4.87 -0.95 -9.98
CA ALA A 32 -3.77 -1.29 -9.08
C ALA A 32 -3.88 -0.48 -7.77
N VAL A 33 -3.27 -1.01 -6.71
CA VAL A 33 -3.16 -0.32 -5.42
C VAL A 33 -1.90 0.53 -5.43
N TYR A 34 -2.04 1.81 -5.11
CA TYR A 34 -0.96 2.78 -5.02
C TYR A 34 -0.87 3.34 -3.61
N LEU A 35 0.34 3.72 -3.20
CA LEU A 35 0.54 4.62 -2.08
C LEU A 35 0.67 6.05 -2.62
N ARG A 36 -0.23 6.94 -2.23
CA ARG A 36 -0.32 8.29 -2.77
C ARG A 36 -0.14 9.33 -1.66
N GLY A 37 0.78 10.25 -1.86
CA GLY A 37 0.98 11.43 -1.02
C GLY A 37 0.95 12.71 -1.85
N GLN A 38 0.82 13.84 -1.17
CA GLN A 38 0.94 15.17 -1.76
C GLN A 38 1.67 16.07 -0.77
N VAL A 39 2.56 16.91 -1.27
CA VAL A 39 3.32 17.88 -0.48
C VAL A 39 3.43 19.18 -1.28
N PRO A 40 3.31 20.36 -0.66
CA PRO A 40 3.61 21.62 -1.31
C PRO A 40 5.08 21.66 -1.77
N LEU A 41 5.34 22.17 -2.97
CA LEU A 41 6.72 22.29 -3.48
C LEU A 41 7.61 23.13 -2.56
N SER A 42 7.06 24.14 -1.88
CA SER A 42 7.78 24.98 -0.92
C SER A 42 8.25 24.24 0.34
N TRP A 43 7.74 23.04 0.61
CA TRP A 43 8.15 22.20 1.73
C TRP A 43 9.13 21.11 1.29
N LEU A 44 9.43 21.02 -0.01
CA LEU A 44 10.33 20.01 -0.53
C LEU A 44 11.78 20.44 -0.35
N ASP A 45 12.46 19.80 0.59
CA ASP A 45 13.91 19.81 0.76
C ASP A 45 14.44 18.37 0.79
N GLU A 46 15.74 18.20 1.03
CA GLU A 46 16.37 16.88 1.06
C GLU A 46 15.83 16.00 2.19
N ASP A 47 15.58 16.57 3.37
CA ASP A 47 15.07 15.84 4.54
C ASP A 47 13.63 15.37 4.33
N GLU A 48 12.77 16.23 3.76
CA GLU A 48 11.40 15.88 3.44
C GLU A 48 11.33 14.82 2.33
N LEU A 49 12.23 14.89 1.35
CA LEU A 49 12.34 13.88 0.30
C LEU A 49 12.73 12.52 0.89
N ASP A 50 13.76 12.48 1.74
CA ASP A 50 14.18 11.25 2.44
C ASP A 50 13.04 10.68 3.29
N ARG A 51 12.34 11.55 4.04
CA ARG A 51 11.17 11.16 4.83
C ARG A 51 10.08 10.54 3.97
N ILE A 52 9.74 11.14 2.82
CA ILE A 52 8.70 10.63 1.91
C ILE A 52 9.12 9.27 1.34
N VAL A 53 10.34 9.16 0.82
CA VAL A 53 10.85 7.92 0.21
C VAL A 53 10.93 6.81 1.26
N GLY A 54 11.56 7.08 2.41
CA GLY A 54 11.70 6.12 3.51
C GLY A 54 10.35 5.67 4.06
N SER A 55 9.42 6.60 4.27
CA SER A 55 8.05 6.26 4.69
C SER A 55 7.33 5.41 3.63
N SER A 56 7.49 5.74 2.34
CA SER A 56 6.81 5.01 1.26
C SER A 56 7.26 3.55 1.16
N TRP A 57 8.56 3.33 1.35
CA TRP A 57 9.16 2.01 1.42
C TRP A 57 8.62 1.22 2.63
N GLN A 58 8.69 1.84 3.82
CA GLN A 58 8.23 1.21 5.05
C GLN A 58 6.75 0.80 5.00
N TRP A 59 5.87 1.69 4.53
CA TRP A 59 4.43 1.40 4.43
C TRP A 59 4.13 0.31 3.41
N THR A 60 4.87 0.27 2.30
CA THR A 60 4.74 -0.79 1.30
C THR A 60 5.14 -2.14 1.90
N GLU A 61 6.33 -2.23 2.49
CA GLU A 61 6.86 -3.47 3.07
C GLU A 61 5.98 -4.00 4.22
N GLN A 62 5.54 -3.12 5.12
CA GLN A 62 4.72 -3.49 6.26
C GLN A 62 3.40 -4.16 5.85
N HIS A 63 2.80 -3.73 4.74
CA HIS A 63 1.50 -4.24 4.28
C HIS A 63 1.60 -5.31 3.20
N PHE A 64 2.72 -5.40 2.49
CA PHE A 64 2.91 -6.28 1.34
C PHE A 64 2.49 -7.73 1.61
N LYS A 65 3.06 -8.37 2.63
CA LYS A 65 2.79 -9.79 2.92
C LYS A 65 1.32 -10.04 3.30
N THR A 66 0.71 -9.11 4.01
CA THR A 66 -0.72 -9.21 4.39
C THR A 66 -1.60 -9.12 3.15
N LEU A 67 -1.34 -8.13 2.29
CA LEU A 67 -2.09 -7.94 1.04
C LEU A 67 -1.91 -9.13 0.08
N LEU A 68 -0.70 -9.67 -0.01
CA LEU A 68 -0.40 -10.84 -0.83
C LEU A 68 -1.17 -12.07 -0.34
N ASN A 69 -1.22 -12.30 0.98
CA ASN A 69 -2.01 -13.38 1.55
C ASN A 69 -3.52 -13.20 1.35
N LEU A 70 -4.03 -11.98 1.47
CA LEU A 70 -5.46 -11.69 1.29
C LEU A 70 -5.89 -11.77 -0.19
N GLY A 71 -5.04 -11.28 -1.10
CA GLY A 71 -5.34 -11.16 -2.53
C GLY A 71 -5.02 -12.39 -3.37
N PHE A 72 -4.20 -13.32 -2.86
CA PHE A 72 -3.74 -14.52 -3.58
C PHE A 72 -3.81 -15.80 -2.73
N ALA A 73 -4.71 -15.84 -1.75
CA ALA A 73 -4.83 -16.94 -0.78
C ALA A 73 -4.91 -18.33 -1.44
N ALA A 74 -5.71 -18.50 -2.50
CA ALA A 74 -5.87 -19.79 -3.17
C ALA A 74 -4.60 -20.20 -3.93
N ARG A 75 -3.96 -19.26 -4.63
CA ARG A 75 -2.73 -19.49 -5.41
C ARG A 75 -1.55 -19.86 -4.51
N LEU A 76 -1.40 -19.20 -3.36
CA LEU A 76 -0.35 -19.49 -2.39
C LEU A 76 -0.54 -20.85 -1.69
N LYS A 77 -1.78 -21.30 -1.47
CA LYS A 77 -2.07 -22.64 -0.95
C LYS A 77 -1.61 -23.73 -1.92
N ASN A 78 -1.71 -23.51 -3.23
CA ASN A 78 -1.31 -24.48 -4.24
C ASN A 78 0.21 -24.59 -4.44
N ILE A 79 0.98 -23.54 -4.13
CA ILE A 79 2.46 -23.57 -4.21
C ILE A 79 3.08 -24.39 -3.05
N LYS A 80 2.38 -24.51 -1.92
CA LYS A 80 2.87 -25.23 -0.73
C LYS A 80 2.49 -26.72 -0.71
N ARG A 81 1.97 -27.27 -1.81
CA ARG A 81 1.59 -28.68 -1.96
C ARG A 81 2.60 -29.45 -2.79
#